data_AF-A0A5Q4DWV1-F1
#
_entry.id   AF-A0A5Q4DWV1-F1
#
_cell.length_a   1.000
_cell.length_b   1.000
_cell.length_c   1.000
_cell.angle_alpha   90.00
_cell.angle_beta   90.00
_cell.angle_gamma   90.00
#
_symmetry.space_group_name_H-M   'P 1'
#
loop_
_entity.id
_entity.type
_entity.pdbx_description
1 polymer ?
#
loop_
_entity_poly.entity_id
_entity_poly.type
_entity_poly.pdbx_seq_one_letter_code
_entity_poly.pdbx_strand_id
1 'polypeptide(L)' 'SGINVAGAIRMAREMGPGHTIVTILCDYGTRYQSKLFNPEFLHSKGLPVPDWMARAPREMPDVFEA' A
#
# COMPACT_ATOMS: atom_id res chain seq x y z
N SER A 1 9.42 1.53 1.84
CA SER A 1 9.10 0.47 2.83
C SER A 1 8.72 -0.88 2.22
N GLY A 2 7.88 -0.96 1.17
CA GLY A 2 7.41 -2.26 0.63
C GLY A 2 8.52 -3.27 0.25
N ILE A 3 9.60 -2.80 -0.37
CA ILE A 3 10.76 -3.63 -0.74
C ILE A 3 11.42 -4.27 0.50
N ASN A 4 11.60 -3.50 1.57
CA ASN A 4 12.21 -3.98 2.81
C ASN A 4 11.36 -5.08 3.46
N VAL A 5 10.04 -4.92 3.49
CA VAL A 5 9.11 -5.94 4.01
C VAL A 5 9.15 -7.20 3.15
N ALA A 6 9.19 -7.07 1.82
CA ALA A 6 9.31 -8.23 0.93
C ALA A 6 10.62 -9.01 1.18
N GLY A 7 11.74 -8.30 1.38
CA GLY A 7 13.03 -8.89 1.75
C GLY A 7 12.97 -9.60 3.11
N ALA A 8 12.38 -8.98 4.12
CA ALA A 8 12.22 -9.58 5.45
C ALA A 8 11.36 -10.87 5.40
N ILE A 9 10.28 -10.88 4.63
CA ILE A 9 9.44 -12.07 4.42
C ILE A 9 10.25 -13.19 3.77
N ARG A 10 11.02 -12.88 2.73
CA ARG A 10 11.87 -13.87 2.05
C ARG A 10 12.92 -14.44 2.99
N MET A 11 13.60 -13.58 3.75
CA MET A 11 14.59 -13.99 4.75
C MET A 11 13.97 -14.89 5.82
N ALA A 12 12.79 -14.55 6.35
CA ALA A 12 12.09 -15.39 7.32
C ALA A 12 11.75 -16.79 6.77
N ARG A 13 11.42 -16.89 5.47
CA ARG A 13 11.18 -18.17 4.81
C ARG A 13 12.46 -18.99 4.65
N GLU A 14 13.58 -18.34 4.30
CA GLU A 14 14.88 -19.00 4.11
C GLU A 14 15.49 -19.48 5.44
N MET A 15 15.33 -18.71 6.52
CA MET A 15 15.84 -19.06 7.85
C MET A 15 14.96 -20.07 8.62
N GLY A 16 13.70 -20.21 8.22
CA GLY A 16 12.73 -21.07 8.91
C GLY A 16 12.17 -20.46 10.20
N PRO A 17 11.17 -21.14 10.82
CA PRO A 17 10.44 -20.63 11.98
C PRO A 17 11.35 -20.47 13.21
N GLY A 18 10.92 -19.62 14.16
CA GLY A 18 11.63 -19.38 15.42
C GLY A 18 12.58 -18.18 15.43
N HIS A 19 12.72 -17.48 14.30
CA HIS A 19 13.55 -16.28 14.18
C HIS A 19 12.74 -14.99 14.21
N THR A 20 13.29 -13.97 14.85
CA THR A 20 12.74 -12.60 14.81
C THR A 20 13.54 -11.77 13.81
N ILE A 21 12.89 -11.34 12.73
CA ILE A 21 13.49 -10.49 11.70
C ILE A 21 13.02 -9.05 11.89
N VAL A 22 13.97 -8.12 11.91
CA VAL A 22 13.71 -6.68 12.03
C VAL A 22 14.04 -6.00 10.70
N THR A 23 13.22 -5.04 10.27
CA THR A 23 13.46 -4.25 9.07
C THR A 23 13.01 -2.80 9.26
N ILE A 24 13.38 -1.92 8.32
CA ILE A 24 13.18 -0.48 8.43
C ILE A 24 11.97 -0.02 7.61
N LEU A 25 11.13 0.80 8.22
CA LEU A 25 10.10 1.59 7.55
C LEU A 25 10.64 3.02 7.35
N CYS A 26 11.08 3.31 6.13
CA CYS A 26 11.97 4.45 5.87
C CYS A 26 11.29 5.82 5.98
N ASP A 27 10.02 5.92 5.57
CA ASP A 27 9.24 7.16 5.57
C ASP A 27 7.74 6.93 5.31
N TYR A 28 6.97 8.03 5.28
CA TYR A 28 5.54 8.04 4.99
C TYR A 28 5.23 7.96 3.50
N GLY A 29 4.19 7.20 3.15
CA GLY A 29 3.70 7.07 1.77
C GLY A 29 3.12 8.35 1.16
N THR A 30 2.69 9.31 2.00
CA THR A 30 2.11 10.60 1.54
C THR A 30 3.06 11.39 0.65
N ARG A 31 4.38 11.24 0.83
CA ARG A 31 5.40 11.87 -0.03
C ARG A 31 5.37 11.40 -1.48
N TYR A 32 4.78 10.24 -1.75
CA TYR A 32 4.74 9.60 -3.07
C TYR A 32 3.34 9.54 -3.68
N GLN A 33 2.38 10.29 -3.13
CA GLN A 33 0.97 10.21 -3.47
C GLN A 33 0.70 10.38 -4.98
N SER A 34 1.41 11.29 -5.65
CA SER A 34 1.22 11.57 -7.09
C SER A 34 1.58 10.41 -8.02
N LYS A 35 2.28 9.39 -7.52
CA LYS A 35 2.69 8.20 -8.28
C LYS A 35 2.25 6.90 -7.61
N LEU A 36 2.74 6.64 -6.40
CA LEU A 36 2.56 5.36 -5.71
C LEU A 36 1.11 5.12 -5.26
N PHE A 37 0.32 6.18 -5.13
CA PHE A 37 -1.11 6.14 -4.78
C PHE A 37 -1.96 6.87 -5.82
N ASN A 38 -1.53 6.82 -7.08
CA ASN A 38 -2.26 7.38 -8.21
C ASN A 38 -2.70 6.25 -9.16
N PRO A 39 -4.00 5.94 -9.25
CA PRO A 39 -4.51 4.87 -10.12
C PRO A 39 -4.11 5.03 -11.59
N GLU A 40 -4.14 6.25 -12.14
CA GLU A 40 -3.76 6.51 -13.52
C GLU A 40 -2.28 6.20 -13.75
N PHE A 41 -1.41 6.67 -12.85
CA PHE A 41 0.02 6.39 -12.93
C PHE A 41 0.29 4.88 -12.83
N LEU A 42 -0.35 4.19 -11.88
CA LEU A 42 -0.18 2.76 -11.68
C LEU A 42 -0.64 1.96 -12.91
N HIS A 43 -1.81 2.28 -13.46
CA HIS A 43 -2.30 1.66 -14.70
C HIS A 43 -1.36 1.91 -15.88
N SER A 44 -0.83 3.12 -16.04
CA SER A 44 0.12 3.46 -17.11
C SER A 44 1.42 2.62 -17.04
N LYS A 45 1.72 2.06 -15.88
CA LYS A 45 2.89 1.19 -15.62
C LYS A 45 2.53 -0.29 -15.52
N GLY A 46 1.27 -0.67 -15.74
CA GLY A 46 0.80 -2.05 -15.56
C GLY A 46 0.92 -2.55 -14.12
N LEU A 47 0.87 -1.65 -13.14
CA LEU A 47 0.98 -1.96 -11.72
C LEU A 47 -0.41 -2.13 -11.07
N PRO A 48 -0.53 -2.95 -10.02
CA PRO A 48 -1.79 -3.13 -9.31
C PRO A 48 -2.23 -1.83 -8.63
N VAL A 49 -3.55 -1.57 -8.68
CA VAL A 49 -4.17 -0.45 -7.95
C VAL A 49 -4.81 -0.99 -6.67
N PRO A 50 -4.53 -0.38 -5.50
CA PRO A 50 -5.20 -0.72 -4.27
C PRO A 50 -6.73 -0.66 -4.37
N ASP A 51 -7.41 -1.74 -3.98
CA ASP A 51 -8.87 -1.90 -4.14
C ASP A 51 -9.70 -0.73 -3.62
N TRP A 52 -9.27 -0.12 -2.52
CA TRP A 52 -9.98 1.02 -1.93
C TRP A 52 -9.94 2.29 -2.80
N MET A 53 -8.98 2.41 -3.74
CA MET A 53 -8.94 3.47 -4.76
C MET A 53 -9.70 3.09 -6.02
N ALA A 54 -9.94 1.81 -6.26
CA ALA A 54 -10.67 1.33 -7.44
C ALA A 54 -12.20 1.29 -7.24
N ARG A 55 -12.67 1.42 -5.99
CA ARG A 55 -14.09 1.41 -5.64
C ARG A 55 -14.75 2.74 -6.01
N ALA A 56 -16.01 2.66 -6.46
CA ALA A 56 -16.87 3.83 -6.57
C ALA A 56 -17.00 4.52 -5.20
N PRO A 57 -17.18 5.86 -5.17
CA PRO A 57 -17.48 6.58 -3.93
C PRO A 57 -18.66 5.93 -3.21
N ARG A 58 -18.58 5.82 -1.89
CA ARG A 58 -19.74 5.38 -1.10
C ARG A 58 -20.81 6.46 -1.24
N GLU A 59 -22.05 6.03 -1.48
CA GLU A 59 -23.21 6.91 -1.32
C GLU A 59 -23.24 7.39 0.14
N MET A 60 -23.09 8.70 0.31
CA MET A 60 -23.20 9.34 1.61
C MET A 60 -24.63 9.85 1.75
N PRO A 61 -25.35 9.53 2.83
CA PRO A 61 -26.66 10.12 3.06
C PRO A 61 -26.53 11.64 3.21
N ASP A 62 -27.44 12.38 2.60
CA ASP A 62 -27.51 13.83 2.76
C ASP A 62 -27.90 14.17 4.20
N VAL A 63 -26.95 14.72 4.96
CA VAL A 63 -27.16 15.21 6.32
C VAL A 63 -27.29 16.74 6.27
N PHE A 64 -28.35 17.22 5.61
CA PHE A 64 -28.74 18.62 5.67
C PHE A 64 -29.99 18.73 6.54
N GLU A 65 -29.88 19.48 7.65
CA GLU A 65 -31.04 19.93 8.43
C GLU A 65 -31.54 21.27 7.86
N ALA A 66 -32.88 21.43 7.84
CA ALA A 66 -33.58 22.61 7.30
C ALA A 66 -33.59 23.79 8.28
#